data_AF-A0A954XX59-F1
#
_entry.id   AF-A0A954XX59-F1
#
_cell.length_a   1.000
_cell.length_b   1.000
_cell.length_c   1.000
_cell.angle_alpha   90.00
_cell.angle_beta   90.00
_cell.angle_gamma   90.00
#
_symmetry.space_group_name_H-M   'P 1'
#
loop_
_entity.id
_entity.type
_entity.pdbx_description
1 polymer ?
#
loop_
_entity_poly.entity_id
_entity_poly.type
_entity_poly.pdbx_seq_one_letter_code
_entity_poly.pdbx_strand_id
1 'polypeptide(L)'
;MFDANVTNQGRLEVAGGAMAFSGDLTLAIGSVLAVELSADLLLGSSTPALNAGGELGLGGRLEVALADGFVPQFNDAFVIAAASAATGQFADYELPPLPAGQFWGIDAVGGLLTLTVRDGAPGGDFNFDGAVNGRDFLAWQREASPGAGGASDLASWQSTYGQSASASPAIAAPEPAAATLAIAALIALTRLRVSYDARRRES
;
A
#
# COMPACT_ATOMS: atom_id res chain seq x y z
N MET A 1 24.39 9.61 -13.37
CA MET A 1 25.16 8.59 -12.64
C MET A 1 25.91 9.31 -11.54
N PHE A 2 25.60 9.01 -10.27
CA PHE A 2 26.34 9.55 -9.13
C PHE A 2 27.52 8.61 -8.85
N ASP A 3 28.74 9.15 -8.83
CA ASP A 3 29.98 8.37 -8.77
C ASP A 3 30.49 8.08 -7.35
N ALA A 4 29.58 8.00 -6.39
CA ALA A 4 29.90 7.82 -4.97
C ALA A 4 28.78 7.07 -4.24
N ASN A 5 29.09 6.61 -3.03
CA ASN A 5 28.10 6.10 -2.10
C ASN A 5 27.12 7.22 -1.71
N VAL A 6 25.82 6.93 -1.74
CA VAL A 6 24.75 7.89 -1.48
C VAL A 6 23.90 7.42 -0.30
N THR A 7 23.65 8.32 0.65
CA THR A 7 22.60 8.15 1.66
C THR A 7 21.45 9.09 1.34
N ASN A 8 20.31 8.55 0.91
CA ASN A 8 19.09 9.33 0.75
C ASN A 8 18.36 9.44 2.09
N GLN A 9 18.13 10.66 2.56
CA GLN A 9 17.34 10.96 3.75
C GLN A 9 15.97 11.57 3.42
N GLY A 10 15.70 11.85 2.15
CA GLY A 10 14.47 12.49 1.68
C GLY A 10 13.63 11.57 0.81
N ARG A 11 12.92 12.16 -0.15
CA ARG A 11 12.16 11.43 -1.17
C ARG A 11 13.03 11.19 -2.40
N LEU A 12 13.10 9.94 -2.83
CA LEU A 12 13.61 9.53 -4.13
C LEU A 12 12.41 9.09 -4.98
N GLU A 13 12.21 9.68 -6.14
CA GLU A 13 11.05 9.38 -6.99
C GLU A 13 11.52 8.92 -8.38
N VAL A 14 10.96 7.81 -8.83
CA VAL A 14 11.18 7.23 -10.17
C VAL A 14 9.82 7.05 -10.83
N ALA A 15 9.39 8.07 -11.59
CA ALA A 15 8.20 8.05 -12.43
C ALA A 15 8.61 7.85 -13.88
N GLY A 16 8.80 6.58 -14.27
CA GLY A 16 9.34 6.19 -15.57
C GLY A 16 10.86 6.25 -15.68
N GLY A 17 11.42 5.40 -16.56
CA GLY A 17 12.86 5.25 -16.74
C GLY A 17 13.55 4.57 -15.56
N ALA A 18 14.88 4.72 -15.47
CA ALA A 18 15.71 4.11 -14.45
C ALA A 18 16.64 5.14 -13.81
N MET A 19 16.80 5.05 -12.49
CA MET A 19 17.76 5.84 -11.73
C MET A 19 18.96 4.97 -11.34
N ALA A 20 20.18 5.43 -11.67
CA ALA A 20 21.40 4.64 -11.45
C ALA A 20 22.44 5.38 -10.59
N PHE A 21 22.95 4.65 -9.60
CA PHE A 21 24.06 4.98 -8.70
C PHE A 21 25.22 4.02 -8.97
N SER A 22 26.46 4.49 -9.02
CA SER A 22 27.60 3.60 -9.29
C SER A 22 28.11 2.89 -8.05
N GLY A 23 27.93 3.49 -6.87
CA GLY A 23 28.29 2.92 -5.57
C GLY A 23 27.10 2.40 -4.78
N ASP A 24 27.26 2.34 -3.46
CA ASP A 24 26.22 1.94 -2.52
C ASP A 24 25.11 3.00 -2.46
N LEU A 25 23.88 2.55 -2.26
CA LEU A 25 22.74 3.41 -1.98
C LEU A 25 22.10 3.01 -0.66
N THR A 26 22.05 3.91 0.31
CA THR A 26 21.32 3.72 1.56
C THR A 26 20.08 4.61 1.58
N LEU A 27 18.90 3.99 1.68
CA LEU A 27 17.64 4.67 1.99
C LEU A 27 17.51 4.76 3.51
N ALA A 28 17.67 5.95 4.07
CA ALA A 28 17.67 6.14 5.52
C ALA A 28 16.27 5.92 6.13
N ILE A 29 16.24 5.69 7.44
CA ILE A 29 14.98 5.70 8.20
C ILE A 29 14.30 7.06 8.04
N GLY A 30 13.01 7.06 7.69
CA GLY A 30 12.23 8.27 7.40
C GLY A 30 12.33 8.77 5.95
N SER A 31 13.18 8.16 5.12
CA SER A 31 13.20 8.43 3.68
C SER A 31 12.02 7.76 2.96
N VAL A 32 11.74 8.19 1.74
CA VAL A 32 10.72 7.59 0.86
C VAL A 32 11.35 7.21 -0.46
N LEU A 33 11.17 5.98 -0.90
CA LEU A 33 11.35 5.57 -2.29
C LEU A 33 9.96 5.50 -2.94
N ALA A 34 9.71 6.34 -3.93
CA ALA A 34 8.49 6.36 -4.70
C ALA A 34 8.75 5.83 -6.12
N VAL A 35 7.96 4.86 -6.55
CA VAL A 35 8.11 4.21 -7.87
C VAL A 35 6.76 4.12 -8.56
N GLU A 36 6.71 4.55 -9.82
CA GLU A 36 5.58 4.30 -10.70
C GLU A 36 5.77 2.98 -11.46
N LEU A 37 4.83 2.05 -11.30
CA LEU A 37 4.83 0.78 -12.03
C LEU A 37 4.22 0.93 -13.41
N SER A 38 4.94 0.39 -14.39
CA SER A 38 4.49 0.25 -15.76
C SER A 38 5.05 -1.06 -16.34
N ALA A 39 4.67 -1.38 -17.58
CA ALA A 39 5.16 -2.57 -18.28
C ALA A 39 6.70 -2.60 -18.42
N ASP A 40 7.36 -1.43 -18.41
CA ASP A 40 8.82 -1.30 -18.55
C ASP A 40 9.59 -1.82 -17.33
N LEU A 41 8.91 -2.06 -16.21
CA LEU A 41 9.50 -2.63 -14.99
C LEU A 41 9.20 -4.11 -14.82
N LEU A 42 8.44 -4.74 -15.72
CA LEU A 42 8.15 -6.18 -15.65
C LEU A 42 9.45 -6.98 -15.69
N LEU A 43 9.52 -8.06 -14.94
CA LEU A 43 10.66 -8.95 -14.87
C LEU A 43 10.96 -9.51 -16.27
N GLY A 44 12.21 -9.37 -16.71
CA GLY A 44 12.63 -9.67 -18.08
C GLY A 44 12.71 -8.44 -19.00
N SER A 45 12.20 -7.28 -18.55
CA SER A 45 12.60 -5.99 -19.09
C SER A 45 14.06 -5.68 -18.72
N SER A 46 14.72 -4.82 -19.51
CA SER A 46 16.17 -4.59 -19.38
C SER A 46 16.59 -3.67 -18.25
N THR A 47 15.67 -3.03 -17.51
CA THR A 47 16.03 -1.98 -16.54
C THR A 47 15.16 -1.97 -15.29
N PRO A 48 15.72 -2.10 -14.07
CA PRO A 48 15.00 -1.84 -12.83
C PRO A 48 14.71 -0.34 -12.68
N ALA A 49 13.74 0.04 -11.86
CA ALA A 49 13.47 1.45 -11.56
C ALA A 49 14.68 2.12 -10.88
N LEU A 50 15.36 1.36 -10.02
CA LEU A 50 16.53 1.81 -9.27
C LEU A 50 17.68 0.82 -9.44
N ASN A 51 18.86 1.28 -9.82
CA ASN A 51 20.07 0.46 -9.90
C ASN A 51 21.16 1.04 -9.00
N ALA A 52 21.60 0.28 -8.00
CA ALA A 52 22.77 0.58 -7.21
C ALA A 52 23.94 -0.33 -7.65
N GLY A 53 25.07 0.25 -8.06
CA GLY A 53 26.24 -0.55 -8.44
C GLY A 53 26.87 -1.29 -7.27
N GLY A 54 26.65 -0.81 -6.04
CA GLY A 54 27.08 -1.42 -4.79
C GLY A 54 25.94 -2.09 -4.02
N GLU A 55 25.95 -1.96 -2.69
CA GLU A 55 24.92 -2.46 -1.78
C GLU A 55 23.71 -1.51 -1.74
N LEU A 56 22.50 -2.07 -1.65
CA LEU A 56 21.27 -1.32 -1.39
C LEU A 56 20.81 -1.51 0.06
N GLY A 57 20.99 -0.49 0.89
CA GLY A 57 20.44 -0.43 2.24
C GLY A 57 18.99 0.05 2.21
N LEU A 58 18.06 -0.80 2.64
CA LEU A 58 16.63 -0.51 2.69
C LEU A 58 16.22 -0.01 4.08
N GLY A 59 15.56 1.14 4.08
CA GLY A 59 14.94 1.77 5.24
C GLY A 59 13.86 2.74 4.77
N GLY A 60 13.11 3.31 5.72
CA GLY A 60 12.05 4.27 5.38
C GLY A 60 10.81 3.59 4.77
N ARG A 61 10.15 4.24 3.83
CA ARG A 61 8.89 3.78 3.20
C ARG A 61 9.07 3.51 1.71
N LEU A 62 8.46 2.43 1.22
CA LEU A 62 8.22 2.22 -0.21
C LEU A 62 6.82 2.71 -0.56
N GLU A 63 6.73 3.65 -1.50
CA GLU A 63 5.50 4.18 -2.07
C GLU A 63 5.40 3.77 -3.54
N VAL A 64 4.26 3.24 -3.94
CA VAL A 64 4.05 2.72 -5.28
C VAL A 64 2.80 3.31 -5.89
N ALA A 65 2.93 3.81 -7.11
CA ALA A 65 1.83 4.21 -7.97
C ALA A 65 1.76 3.31 -9.20
N LEU A 66 0.60 3.26 -9.86
CA LEU A 66 0.46 2.63 -11.17
C LEU A 66 0.45 3.73 -12.22
N ALA A 67 1.15 3.52 -13.34
CA ALA A 67 1.02 4.37 -14.51
C ALA A 67 -0.46 4.42 -14.97
N ASP A 68 -0.85 5.50 -15.64
CA ASP A 68 -2.24 5.71 -16.03
C ASP A 68 -2.77 4.55 -16.91
N GLY A 69 -3.94 4.02 -16.53
CA GLY A 69 -4.56 2.86 -17.17
C GLY A 69 -3.84 1.52 -16.99
N PHE A 70 -2.73 1.46 -16.26
CA PHE A 70 -2.01 0.22 -16.00
C PHE A 70 -2.73 -0.61 -14.94
N VAL A 71 -3.04 -1.86 -15.27
CA VAL A 71 -3.67 -2.82 -14.37
C VAL A 71 -2.75 -4.03 -14.25
N PRO A 72 -2.04 -4.20 -13.12
CA PRO A 72 -1.21 -5.38 -12.87
C PRO A 72 -2.03 -6.67 -12.98
N GLN A 73 -1.45 -7.68 -13.60
CA GLN A 73 -2.03 -9.02 -13.76
C GLN A 73 -1.40 -10.00 -12.78
N PHE A 74 -2.10 -11.10 -12.51
CA PHE A 74 -1.55 -12.20 -11.71
C PHE A 74 -0.20 -12.66 -12.27
N ASN A 75 0.76 -12.92 -11.38
CA ASN A 75 2.15 -13.26 -11.67
C ASN A 75 2.97 -12.17 -12.36
N ASP A 76 2.45 -10.95 -12.55
CA ASP A 76 3.32 -9.83 -12.89
C ASP A 76 4.33 -9.63 -11.75
N ALA A 77 5.60 -9.61 -12.11
CA ALA A 77 6.70 -9.30 -11.21
C ALA A 77 7.39 -8.03 -11.71
N PHE A 78 7.56 -7.04 -10.85
CA PHE A 78 8.18 -5.76 -11.16
C PHE A 78 9.53 -5.65 -10.46
N VAL A 79 10.59 -5.30 -11.20
CA VAL A 79 11.93 -5.10 -10.63
C VAL A 79 12.05 -3.65 -10.16
N ILE A 80 11.86 -3.45 -8.86
CA ILE A 80 11.90 -2.13 -8.23
C ILE A 80 13.33 -1.66 -8.07
N ALA A 81 14.22 -2.55 -7.61
CA ALA A 81 15.63 -2.25 -7.52
C ALA A 81 16.52 -3.44 -7.86
N ALA A 82 17.70 -3.16 -8.40
CA ALA A 82 18.80 -4.10 -8.52
C ALA A 82 20.07 -3.53 -7.86
N ALA A 83 20.79 -4.41 -7.17
CA ALA A 83 22.03 -4.11 -6.48
C ALA A 83 22.92 -5.36 -6.37
N SER A 84 24.16 -5.21 -5.92
CA SER A 84 25.04 -6.36 -5.64
C SER A 84 24.58 -7.16 -4.41
N ALA A 85 23.91 -6.50 -3.48
CA ALA A 85 23.25 -7.07 -2.31
C ALA A 85 22.19 -6.08 -1.81
N ALA A 86 21.19 -6.59 -1.08
CA ALA A 86 20.22 -5.75 -0.36
C ALA A 86 20.28 -6.09 1.13
N THR A 87 20.25 -5.07 1.98
CA THR A 87 20.22 -5.20 3.44
C THR A 87 19.12 -4.36 4.04
N GLY A 88 18.71 -4.68 5.27
CA GLY A 88 17.57 -4.01 5.91
C GLY A 88 16.23 -4.35 5.27
N GLN A 89 15.23 -3.52 5.56
CA GLN A 89 13.86 -3.62 5.05
C GLN A 89 13.18 -2.26 5.16
N PHE A 90 12.19 -1.98 4.31
CA PHE A 90 11.32 -0.83 4.54
C PHE A 90 10.54 -0.99 5.85
N ALA A 91 10.37 0.10 6.58
CA ALA A 91 9.55 0.15 7.78
C ALA A 91 8.06 0.17 7.43
N ASP A 92 7.70 0.75 6.27
CA ASP A 92 6.33 0.87 5.82
C ASP A 92 6.19 0.72 4.30
N TYR A 93 4.98 0.37 3.87
CA TYR A 93 4.60 0.24 2.47
C TYR A 93 3.31 1.01 2.19
N GLU A 94 3.27 1.75 1.09
CA GLU A 94 2.09 2.38 0.53
C GLU A 94 1.94 1.86 -0.90
N LEU A 95 1.06 0.88 -1.09
CA LEU A 95 0.92 0.15 -2.34
C LEU A 95 -0.46 0.38 -2.96
N PRO A 96 -0.57 0.44 -4.29
CA PRO A 96 -1.83 0.66 -4.96
C PRO A 96 -2.74 -0.57 -4.78
N PRO A 97 -4.06 -0.39 -4.78
CA PRO A 97 -4.98 -1.51 -4.70
C PRO A 97 -4.83 -2.42 -5.92
N LEU A 98 -4.96 -3.72 -5.69
CA LEU A 98 -4.99 -4.74 -6.74
C LEU A 98 -6.44 -5.20 -7.00
N PRO A 99 -6.69 -5.89 -8.12
CA PRO A 99 -7.93 -6.63 -8.32
C PRO A 99 -8.30 -7.50 -7.10
N ALA A 100 -9.60 -7.70 -6.88
CA ALA A 100 -10.08 -8.45 -5.72
C ALA A 100 -9.48 -9.87 -5.69
N GLY A 101 -9.02 -10.30 -4.51
CA GLY A 101 -8.37 -11.60 -4.32
C GLY A 101 -6.90 -11.63 -4.73
N GLN A 102 -6.28 -10.47 -5.00
CA GLN A 102 -4.85 -10.33 -5.23
C GLN A 102 -4.17 -9.48 -4.18
N PHE A 103 -2.88 -9.74 -3.96
CA PHE A 103 -2.03 -8.98 -3.06
C PHE A 103 -0.60 -8.84 -3.59
N TRP A 104 0.12 -7.87 -3.06
CA TRP A 104 1.53 -7.65 -3.37
C TRP A 104 2.40 -8.60 -2.53
N GLY A 105 3.18 -9.44 -3.20
CA GLY A 105 4.38 -10.06 -2.63
C GLY A 105 5.56 -9.12 -2.76
N ILE A 106 6.35 -9.01 -1.70
CA ILE A 106 7.58 -8.21 -1.67
C ILE A 106 8.72 -9.18 -1.39
N ASP A 107 9.67 -9.27 -2.31
CA ASP A 107 10.83 -10.14 -2.19
C ASP A 107 12.11 -9.31 -2.37
N ALA A 108 13.05 -9.44 -1.43
CA ALA A 108 14.37 -8.81 -1.49
C ALA A 108 15.45 -9.89 -1.41
N VAL A 109 15.81 -10.48 -2.56
CA VAL A 109 16.69 -11.66 -2.63
C VAL A 109 17.88 -11.36 -3.53
N GLY A 110 19.10 -11.59 -3.02
CA GLY A 110 20.32 -11.48 -3.82
C GLY A 110 20.57 -10.10 -4.42
N GLY A 111 20.06 -9.03 -3.81
CA GLY A 111 20.17 -7.66 -4.31
C GLY A 111 19.06 -7.23 -5.27
N LEU A 112 18.14 -8.13 -5.64
CA LEU A 112 16.92 -7.78 -6.36
C LEU A 112 15.78 -7.51 -5.37
N LEU A 113 15.17 -6.34 -5.48
CA LEU A 113 13.90 -6.01 -4.85
C LEU A 113 12.80 -6.11 -5.89
N THR A 114 11.86 -7.04 -5.70
CA THR A 114 10.75 -7.28 -6.61
C THR A 114 9.40 -7.17 -5.93
N LEU A 115 8.43 -6.57 -6.62
CA LEU A 115 7.01 -6.61 -6.28
C LEU A 115 6.31 -7.61 -7.21
N THR A 116 5.62 -8.60 -6.65
CA THR A 116 4.91 -9.61 -7.44
C THR A 116 3.42 -9.58 -7.12
N VAL A 117 2.56 -9.63 -8.13
CA VAL A 117 1.12 -9.80 -7.94
C VAL A 117 0.84 -11.27 -7.68
N ARG A 118 0.30 -11.58 -6.51
CA ARG A 118 -0.04 -12.94 -6.07
C ARG A 118 -1.55 -13.04 -5.86
N ASP A 119 -2.11 -14.21 -6.14
CA ASP A 119 -3.51 -14.52 -5.83
C ASP A 119 -3.62 -15.03 -4.37
N GLY A 120 -4.75 -14.77 -3.72
CA GLY A 120 -5.06 -15.22 -2.36
C GLY A 120 -5.26 -14.06 -1.39
N ALA A 121 -5.20 -14.35 -0.09
CA ALA A 121 -5.25 -13.34 0.96
C ALA A 121 -3.88 -13.16 1.61
N PRO A 122 -3.41 -11.92 1.82
CA PRO A 122 -2.20 -11.69 2.58
C PRO A 122 -2.36 -12.25 3.99
N GLY A 123 -1.36 -13.00 4.46
CA GLY A 123 -1.37 -13.54 5.82
C GLY A 123 -2.26 -14.76 6.03
N GLY A 124 -2.58 -15.54 5.00
CA GLY A 124 -3.14 -16.89 5.18
C GLY A 124 -4.65 -16.98 5.45
N ASP A 125 -5.42 -15.89 5.32
CA ASP A 125 -6.91 -15.92 5.33
C ASP A 125 -7.46 -16.41 3.98
N PHE A 126 -7.14 -17.65 3.61
CA PHE A 126 -7.47 -18.20 2.30
C PHE A 126 -8.97 -18.23 2.01
N ASN A 127 -9.81 -18.29 3.04
CA ASN A 127 -11.27 -18.31 2.85
C ASN A 127 -11.93 -16.92 2.89
N PHE A 128 -11.13 -15.85 3.07
CA PHE A 128 -11.53 -14.45 3.09
C PHE A 128 -12.63 -14.13 4.11
N ASP A 129 -12.64 -14.81 5.26
CA ASP A 129 -13.62 -14.57 6.33
C ASP A 129 -13.07 -13.65 7.44
N GLY A 130 -11.89 -13.07 7.22
CA GLY A 130 -11.27 -12.09 8.10
C GLY A 130 -10.56 -12.70 9.32
N ALA A 131 -10.44 -14.03 9.37
CA ALA A 131 -9.80 -14.74 10.46
C ALA A 131 -8.89 -15.85 9.92
N VAL A 132 -7.61 -15.84 10.29
CA VAL A 132 -6.67 -16.89 9.89
C VAL A 132 -6.79 -18.08 10.84
N ASN A 133 -7.47 -19.13 10.39
CA ASN A 133 -7.83 -20.28 11.20
C ASN A 133 -7.83 -21.61 10.41
N GLY A 134 -8.32 -22.69 11.02
CA GLY A 134 -8.34 -24.02 10.41
C GLY A 134 -9.21 -24.11 9.14
N ARG A 135 -10.18 -23.20 8.97
CA ARG A 135 -11.01 -23.12 7.75
C ARG A 135 -10.19 -22.64 6.56
N ASP A 136 -9.22 -21.76 6.77
CA ASP A 136 -8.28 -21.33 5.75
C ASP A 136 -7.36 -22.46 5.33
N PHE A 137 -6.85 -23.25 6.28
CA PHE A 137 -6.05 -24.43 5.95
C PHE A 137 -6.83 -25.42 5.08
N LEU A 138 -8.12 -25.63 5.38
CA LEU A 138 -9.01 -26.47 4.57
C LEU A 138 -9.38 -25.83 3.22
N ALA A 139 -9.37 -24.50 3.12
CA ALA A 139 -9.55 -23.79 1.85
C ALA A 139 -8.30 -23.93 0.96
N TRP A 140 -7.11 -23.80 1.56
CA TRP A 140 -5.82 -24.05 0.91
C TRP A 140 -5.66 -25.50 0.45
N GLN A 141 -5.96 -26.49 1.30
CA GLN A 141 -5.85 -27.92 0.94
C GLN A 141 -6.75 -28.32 -0.25
N ARG A 142 -7.84 -27.60 -0.47
CA ARG A 142 -8.80 -27.90 -1.54
C ARG A 142 -8.60 -27.02 -2.77
N GLU A 143 -7.53 -26.22 -2.82
CA GLU A 143 -7.30 -25.20 -3.85
C GLU A 143 -8.54 -24.30 -4.06
N ALA A 144 -9.36 -24.16 -3.01
CA ALA A 144 -10.66 -23.48 -3.09
C ALA A 144 -10.50 -21.96 -3.19
N SER A 145 -9.26 -21.47 -3.09
CA SER A 145 -8.89 -20.07 -3.16
C SER A 145 -7.92 -19.92 -4.33
N PRO A 146 -8.16 -18.99 -5.27
CA PRO A 146 -7.20 -18.68 -6.32
C PRO A 146 -5.83 -18.41 -5.67
N GLY A 147 -4.77 -19.06 -6.13
CA GLY A 147 -3.40 -18.83 -5.66
C GLY A 147 -2.94 -19.57 -4.39
N ALA A 148 -3.84 -20.25 -3.67
CA ALA A 148 -3.48 -20.99 -2.46
C ALA A 148 -3.00 -22.41 -2.82
N GLY A 149 -1.68 -22.63 -2.91
CA GLY A 149 -1.13 -23.95 -3.24
C GLY A 149 0.38 -24.12 -3.02
N GLY A 150 1.10 -23.06 -2.68
CA GLY A 150 2.54 -23.09 -2.44
C GLY A 150 2.91 -23.43 -1.00
N ALA A 151 4.11 -23.98 -0.81
CA ALA A 151 4.72 -24.17 0.52
C ALA A 151 4.94 -22.84 1.27
N SER A 152 5.14 -21.74 0.53
CA SER A 152 5.19 -20.38 1.07
C SER A 152 3.88 -19.97 1.75
N ASP A 153 2.75 -20.35 1.16
CA ASP A 153 1.43 -19.94 1.63
C ASP A 153 1.10 -20.66 2.94
N LEU A 154 1.47 -21.94 3.02
CA LEU A 154 1.36 -22.70 4.26
C LEU A 154 2.22 -22.10 5.38
N ALA A 155 3.44 -21.66 5.07
CA ALA A 155 4.31 -20.99 6.05
C ALA A 155 3.72 -19.65 6.50
N SER A 156 3.13 -18.88 5.58
CA SER A 156 2.40 -17.66 5.91
C SER A 156 1.23 -17.95 6.85
N TRP A 157 0.37 -18.91 6.54
CA TRP A 157 -0.73 -19.34 7.41
C TRP A 157 -0.26 -19.79 8.79
N GLN A 158 0.83 -20.56 8.87
CA GLN A 158 1.40 -20.98 10.15
C GLN A 158 1.88 -19.78 10.98
N SER A 159 2.47 -18.78 10.33
CA SER A 159 2.98 -17.57 10.99
C SER A 159 1.89 -16.61 11.48
N THR A 160 0.70 -16.67 10.87
CA THR A 160 -0.44 -15.79 11.16
C THR A 160 -1.63 -16.51 11.77
N TYR A 161 -1.54 -17.81 12.04
CA TYR A 161 -2.62 -18.59 12.63
C TYR A 161 -3.11 -17.96 13.96
N GLY A 162 -4.42 -17.77 14.05
CA GLY A 162 -5.06 -17.11 15.19
C GLY A 162 -5.06 -15.59 15.10
N GLN A 163 -4.45 -14.98 14.07
CA GLN A 163 -4.66 -13.57 13.79
C GLN A 163 -6.05 -13.38 13.18
N SER A 164 -6.83 -12.48 13.75
CA SER A 164 -8.01 -11.91 13.10
C SER A 164 -7.62 -10.55 12.55
N ALA A 165 -8.10 -10.19 11.37
CA ALA A 165 -7.91 -8.85 10.86
C ALA A 165 -8.38 -7.86 11.92
N SER A 166 -7.46 -7.02 12.42
CA SER A 166 -7.83 -5.93 13.30
C SER A 166 -8.81 -5.08 12.51
N ALA A 167 -10.05 -4.97 13.00
CA ALA A 167 -11.08 -4.17 12.34
C ALA A 167 -10.47 -2.81 11.98
N SER A 168 -10.54 -2.44 10.71
CA SER A 168 -10.06 -1.13 10.26
C SER A 168 -10.65 -0.06 11.19
N PRO A 169 -9.85 0.90 11.68
CA PRO A 169 -10.40 1.97 12.48
C PRO A 169 -11.54 2.60 11.67
N ALA A 170 -12.74 2.62 12.24
CA ALA A 170 -13.85 3.32 11.63
C ALA A 170 -13.37 4.76 11.41
N ILE A 171 -13.23 5.15 10.15
CA ILE A 171 -12.93 6.54 9.79
C ILE A 171 -14.07 7.33 10.42
N ALA A 172 -13.78 8.16 11.42
CA ALA A 172 -14.78 9.02 12.01
C ALA A 172 -15.39 9.82 10.87
N ALA A 173 -16.65 9.53 10.53
CA ALA A 173 -17.36 10.28 9.52
C ALA A 173 -17.25 11.76 9.90
N PRO A 174 -16.90 12.66 8.98
CA PRO A 174 -16.97 14.09 9.25
C PRO A 174 -18.37 14.38 9.76
N GLU A 175 -18.50 14.94 10.97
CA GLU A 175 -19.81 15.19 11.57
C GLU A 175 -20.69 15.91 10.53
N PRO A 176 -21.89 15.38 10.21
CA PRO A 176 -22.70 15.98 9.18
C PRO A 176 -23.04 17.40 9.63
N ALA A 177 -22.90 18.37 8.71
CA ALA A 177 -23.35 19.75 8.87
C ALA A 177 -24.86 19.90 9.24
N ALA A 178 -25.57 18.79 9.45
CA ALA A 178 -26.90 18.73 10.03
C ALA A 178 -26.98 19.40 11.41
N ALA A 179 -25.95 19.25 12.27
CA ALA A 179 -25.96 19.89 13.60
C ALA A 179 -25.84 21.42 13.50
N THR A 180 -24.97 21.92 12.61
CA THR A 180 -24.81 23.35 12.36
C THR A 180 -26.04 23.96 11.67
N LEU A 181 -26.66 23.24 10.73
CA LEU A 181 -27.91 23.67 10.09
C LEU A 181 -29.10 23.69 11.06
N ALA A 182 -29.22 22.72 11.98
CA ALA A 182 -30.29 22.69 12.98
C ALA A 182 -30.19 23.87 13.97
N ILE A 183 -28.98 24.22 14.40
CA ILE A 183 -28.74 25.38 15.26
C ILE A 183 -29.04 26.68 14.50
N ALA A 184 -28.61 26.81 13.24
CA ALA A 184 -28.92 27.97 12.41
C ALA A 184 -30.43 28.14 12.19
N ALA A 185 -31.17 27.05 11.98
CA ALA A 185 -32.63 27.07 11.83
C ALA A 185 -33.35 27.51 13.12
N LEU A 186 -32.90 27.04 14.29
CA LEU A 186 -33.46 27.48 15.59
C LEU A 186 -33.20 28.97 15.86
N ILE A 187 -32.02 29.48 15.51
CA ILE A 187 -31.70 30.91 15.61
C ILE A 187 -32.58 31.74 14.65
N ALA A 188 -32.81 31.27 13.43
CA ALA A 188 -33.68 31.96 12.47
C ALA A 188 -35.15 32.01 12.95
N LEU A 189 -35.66 30.91 13.51
CA LEU A 189 -37.04 30.84 14.03
C LEU A 189 -37.29 31.76 15.22
N THR A 190 -36.31 31.89 16.14
CA THR A 190 -36.43 32.82 17.28
C THR A 190 -36.43 34.29 16.82
N ARG A 191 -35.63 34.64 15.81
CA ARG A 191 -35.60 35.99 15.21
C ARG A 191 -36.92 36.35 14.51
N LEU A 192 -37.53 35.39 13.80
CA LEU A 192 -38.81 35.59 13.12
C LEU A 192 -39.97 35.77 14.11
N ARG A 193 -39.96 35.03 15.23
CA ARG A 193 -41.00 35.14 16.27
C ARG A 193 -41.01 36.50 16.95
N VAL A 194 -39.85 37.01 17.36
CA VAL A 194 -39.75 38.35 18.00
C VAL A 194 -40.18 39.46 17.04
N SER A 195 -39.85 39.34 15.75
CA SER A 195 -40.22 40.31 14.71
C SER A 195 -41.71 40.29 14.35
N TYR A 196 -42.40 39.18 14.59
CA TYR A 196 -43.85 39.06 14.41
C TYR A 196 -44.60 39.70 15.59
N ASP A 197 -44.18 39.42 16.82
CA ASP A 197 -44.82 39.96 18.03
C ASP A 197 -44.68 41.48 18.16
N ALA A 198 -43.58 42.07 17.66
CA ALA A 198 -43.41 43.53 17.60
C ALA A 198 -44.43 44.20 16.68
N ARG A 199 -44.66 43.66 15.48
CA ARG A 199 -45.58 44.22 14.47
C ARG A 199 -47.06 44.12 14.86
N ARG A 200 -47.44 43.11 15.66
CA ARG A 200 -48.82 42.93 16.13
C ARG A 200 -49.22 43.91 17.24
N ARG A 201 -48.26 44.55 17.93
CA ARG A 201 -48.54 45.53 18.99
C ARG A 201 -48.74 46.95 18.47
N GLU A 202 -48.45 47.20 17.19
CA GLU A 202 -48.53 48.50 16.54
C GLU A 202 -49.85 48.68 15.72
N SER A 203 -50.75 47.70 15.77
CA SER A 203 -52.09 47.69 15.13
C SER A 203 -53.20 47.62 16.17
#